data_AF-A0AAU8C5N5-F1
#
_entry.id   AF-A0AAU8C5N5-F1
#
_cell.length_a   1.000
_cell.length_b   1.000
_cell.length_c   1.000
_cell.angle_alpha   90.00
_cell.angle_beta   90.00
_cell.angle_gamma   90.00
#
_symmetry.space_group_name_H-M   'P 1'
#
loop_
_entity.id
_entity.type
_entity.pdbx_description
1 polymer ?
#
loop_
_entity_poly.entity_id
_entity_poly.type
_entity_poly.pdbx_seq_one_letter_code
_entity_poly.pdbx_strand_id
1 'polypeptide(L)' 'MFEALRETIAQRIAELEAGRQFNLRDLLGDEWPDGQGAAMQLGRDFRANLHAFPGVADEGRDGENLRWYRKA' A
#
# COMPACT_ATOMS: atom_id res chain seq x y z
N MET A 1 9.29 -1.73 -10.27
CA MET A 1 8.88 -2.55 -9.11
C MET A 1 7.41 -2.34 -8.79
N PHE A 2 6.96 -1.11 -8.58
CA PHE A 2 5.54 -0.82 -8.36
C PHE A 2 4.61 -1.47 -9.41
N GLU A 3 4.87 -1.29 -10.71
CA GLU A 3 4.07 -1.92 -11.78
C GLU A 3 4.02 -3.46 -11.68
N ALA A 4 5.09 -4.10 -11.19
CA ALA A 4 5.12 -5.57 -11.04
C ALA A 4 4.27 -6.04 -9.85
N LEU A 5 4.17 -5.23 -8.80
CA LEU A 5 3.37 -5.53 -7.60
C LEU A 5 1.96 -4.94 -7.66
N ARG A 6 1.65 -4.10 -8.67
CA ARG A 6 0.41 -3.33 -8.75
C ARG A 6 -0.84 -4.22 -8.71
N GLU A 7 -0.82 -5.32 -9.46
CA GLU A 7 -1.94 -6.27 -9.52
C GLU A 7 -2.12 -6.99 -8.17
N THR A 8 -1.03 -7.50 -7.58
CA THR A 8 -1.03 -8.08 -6.23
C THR A 8 -1.57 -7.12 -5.19
N ILE A 9 -1.11 -5.86 -5.20
CA ILE A 9 -1.56 -4.81 -4.28
C ILE A 9 -3.07 -4.61 -4.43
N ALA A 10 -3.57 -4.51 -5.67
CA ALA A 10 -4.99 -4.32 -5.93
C ALA A 10 -5.83 -5.50 -5.42
N GLN A 11 -5.39 -6.74 -5.68
CA GLN A 11 -6.05 -7.96 -5.22
C GLN A 11 -6.14 -8.00 -3.69
N ARG A 12 -5.01 -7.82 -3.01
CA ARG A 12 -4.97 -7.89 -1.54
C ARG A 12 -5.76 -6.75 -0.89
N ILE A 13 -5.75 -5.55 -1.47
CA ILE A 13 -6.63 -4.46 -1.02
C ILE A 13 -8.09 -4.86 -1.17
N ALA A 14 -8.47 -5.52 -2.27
CA ALA A 14 -9.84 -5.97 -2.52
C ALA A 14 -10.33 -7.09 -1.58
N GLU A 15 -9.42 -7.75 -0.86
CA GLU A 15 -9.73 -8.74 0.19
C GLU A 15 -9.84 -8.13 1.60
N LEU A 16 -9.32 -6.92 1.84
CA LEU A 16 -9.42 -6.26 3.15
C LEU A 16 -10.87 -5.91 3.51
N GLU A 17 -11.23 -5.89 4.79
CA GLU A 17 -12.54 -5.38 5.18
C GLU A 17 -12.66 -3.87 4.87
N ALA A 18 -13.84 -3.45 4.41
CA ALA A 18 -14.17 -2.04 4.26
C ALA A 18 -14.00 -1.33 5.61
N GLY A 19 -13.39 -0.15 5.58
CA GLY A 19 -13.10 0.63 6.77
C GLY A 19 -11.85 0.21 7.54
N ARG A 20 -11.02 -0.68 6.98
CA ARG A 20 -9.81 -1.18 7.63
C ARG A 20 -8.57 -0.36 7.24
N GLN A 21 -7.76 -0.03 8.26
CA GLN A 21 -6.41 0.49 8.06
C GLN A 21 -5.44 -0.64 7.68
N PHE A 22 -4.50 -0.32 6.80
CA PHE A 22 -3.42 -1.22 6.41
C PHE A 22 -2.14 -0.44 6.12
N ASN A 23 -1.02 -1.15 6.06
CA ASN A 23 0.22 -0.66 5.47
C ASN A 23 0.68 -1.62 4.37
N LEU A 24 1.44 -1.11 3.40
CA LEU A 24 1.86 -1.93 2.26
C LEU A 24 2.78 -3.09 2.64
N ARG A 25 3.54 -2.96 3.72
CA ARG A 25 4.46 -4.02 4.18
C ARG A 25 3.67 -5.23 4.65
N ASP A 26 2.72 -5.03 5.55
CA ASP A 26 1.82 -6.08 6.04
C ASP A 26 0.93 -6.60 4.93
N LEU A 27 0.51 -5.72 4.01
CA LEU A 27 -0.26 -6.13 2.83
C LEU A 27 0.53 -7.09 1.95
N LEU A 28 1.81 -6.82 1.69
CA LEU A 28 2.64 -7.59 0.75
C LEU A 28 3.34 -8.80 1.38
N GLY A 29 3.61 -8.78 2.69
CA GLY A 29 4.25 -9.89 3.39
C GLY A 29 5.60 -10.24 2.75
N ASP A 30 5.73 -11.48 2.26
CA ASP A 30 6.94 -11.99 1.62
C ASP A 30 7.30 -11.29 0.29
N GLU A 31 6.34 -10.63 -0.36
CA GLU A 31 6.58 -9.83 -1.57
C GLU A 31 7.09 -8.41 -1.26
N TRP A 32 7.21 -8.05 0.02
CA TRP A 32 7.78 -6.78 0.43
C TRP A 32 9.27 -6.73 0.06
N PRO A 33 9.75 -5.67 -0.61
CA PRO A 33 11.12 -5.61 -1.06
C PRO A 33 12.12 -5.56 0.10
N ASP A 34 13.16 -6.39 0.00
CA ASP A 34 14.30 -6.36 0.89
C ASP A 34 15.15 -5.10 0.63
N GLY A 35 15.27 -4.25 1.64
CA GLY A 35 16.10 -3.05 1.61
C GLY A 35 15.31 -1.74 1.72
N GLN A 36 15.83 -0.85 2.56
CA GLN A 36 15.17 0.42 2.90
C GLN A 36 14.89 1.30 1.68
N GLY A 37 15.81 1.36 0.71
CA GLY A 37 15.64 2.17 -0.50
C GLY A 37 14.48 1.69 -1.39
N ALA A 38 14.39 0.38 -1.63
CA ALA A 38 13.33 -0.20 -2.44
C ALA A 38 11.96 -0.08 -1.74
N ALA A 39 11.90 -0.35 -0.43
CA ALA A 39 10.72 -0.14 0.41
C ALA A 39 10.21 1.31 0.36
N MET A 40 11.10 2.29 0.50
CA MET A 40 10.74 3.71 0.40
C MET A 40 10.24 4.09 -1.00
N GLN A 41 10.89 3.59 -2.05
CA GLN A 41 10.47 3.84 -3.43
C GLN A 41 9.08 3.25 -3.69
N LEU A 42 8.80 2.04 -3.22
CA LEU A 42 7.48 1.40 -3.36
C LEU A 42 6.38 2.22 -2.70
N GLY A 43 6.60 2.67 -1.47
CA GLY A 43 5.64 3.51 -0.75
C GLY A 43 5.38 4.85 -1.46
N ARG A 44 6.44 5.46 -2.02
CA ARG A 44 6.33 6.69 -2.81
C ARG A 44 5.55 6.47 -4.11
N ASP A 45 5.86 5.41 -4.84
CA ASP A 45 5.22 5.07 -6.10
C ASP A 45 3.73 4.75 -5.89
N PHE A 46 3.40 3.96 -4.85
CA PHE A 46 2.01 3.68 -4.51
C PHE A 46 1.23 4.94 -4.16
N ARG A 47 1.82 5.86 -3.38
CA ARG A 47 1.19 7.15 -3.05
C ARG A 47 0.95 8.00 -4.30
N ALA A 48 1.92 8.08 -5.22
CA ALA A 48 1.75 8.80 -6.47
C ALA A 48 0.65 8.19 -7.36
N ASN A 49 0.47 6.87 -7.27
CA ASN A 49 -0.51 6.11 -8.05
C ASN A 49 -1.78 5.77 -7.27
N LEU A 50 -2.08 6.47 -6.17
CA LEU A 50 -3.27 6.17 -5.35
C LEU A 50 -4.57 6.28 -6.13
N HIS A 51 -4.60 7.13 -7.17
CA HIS A 51 -5.73 7.27 -8.10
C HIS A 51 -6.09 5.95 -8.83
N ALA A 52 -5.15 5.01 -8.96
CA ALA A 52 -5.40 3.67 -9.50
C ALA A 52 -6.13 2.73 -8.52
N PHE A 53 -6.30 3.14 -7.26
CA PHE A 53 -6.95 2.37 -6.19
C PHE A 53 -8.11 3.20 -5.59
N PRO A 54 -9.26 3.29 -6.28
CA PRO A 54 -10.35 4.19 -5.90
C PRO A 54 -10.91 3.95 -4.48
N GLY A 55 -10.79 2.72 -3.99
CA GLY A 55 -11.18 2.30 -2.64
C GLY A 55 -10.16 2.59 -1.55
N VAL A 56 -9.07 3.31 -1.82
CA VAL A 56 -8.02 3.61 -0.83
C VAL A 56 -7.94 5.11 -0.54
N ALA A 57 -7.75 5.46 0.72
CA ALA A 57 -7.40 6.79 1.19
C ALA A 57 -6.02 6.80 1.86
N ASP A 58 -5.32 7.93 1.74
CA ASP A 58 -4.08 8.23 2.47
C ASP A 58 -4.46 8.89 3.80
N GLU A 59 -4.29 8.19 4.92
CA GLU A 59 -4.54 8.74 6.27
C GLU A 59 -3.30 9.42 6.87
N GLY A 60 -2.19 9.50 6.12
CA GLY A 60 -0.98 10.20 6.53
C GLY A 60 0.07 9.29 7.17
N ARG A 61 1.01 9.92 7.88
CA ARG A 61 2.12 9.26 8.58
C ARG A 61 1.83 9.24 10.07
N ASP A 62 1.83 8.05 10.67
CA ASP A 62 1.89 7.93 12.12
C ASP A 62 3.29 7.42 12.50
N GLY A 63 4.06 8.27 13.18
CA GLY A 63 5.37 7.97 13.77
C GLY A 63 6.48 7.65 12.77
N GLU A 64 6.38 6.51 12.08
CA GLU A 64 7.42 5.95 11.21
C GLU A 64 6.84 5.13 10.03
N ASN A 65 5.53 4.86 10.01
CA ASN A 65 4.88 4.08 8.96
C ASN A 65 3.75 4.88 8.31
N LEU A 66 3.77 4.95 6.98
CA LEU A 66 2.60 5.38 6.22
C LEU A 66 1.43 4.44 6.56
N ARG A 67 0.22 4.97 6.70
CA ARG A 67 -1.01 4.17 6.86
C ARG A 67 -2.03 4.57 5.81
N TRP A 68 -2.70 3.57 5.27
CA TRP A 68 -3.70 3.69 4.23
C TRP A 68 -4.98 3.05 4.73
N TYR A 69 -6.09 3.50 4.16
CA TYR A 69 -7.40 3.12 4.63
C TYR A 69 -8.23 2.62 3.46
N ARG A 70 -8.82 1.43 3.60
CA ARG A 70 -9.83 0.95 2.65
C ARG A 70 -11.14 1.66 2.96
N LYS A 71 -11.62 2.48 2.02
CA LYS A 71 -12.92 3.14 2.10
C LYS A 71 -14.03 2.10 2.16
N ALA A 72 -15.11 2.44 2.88
CA ALA A 72 -16.34 1.67 2.91
C ALA A 72 -17.07 1.70 1.57
#